data_AF-A0A972L4N8-F1
#
_entry.id   AF-A0A972L4N8-F1
#
_cell.length_a   1.000
_cell.length_b   1.000
_cell.length_c   1.000
_cell.angle_alpha   90.00
_cell.angle_beta   90.00
_cell.angle_gamma   90.00
#
_symmetry.space_group_name_H-M   'P 1'
#
loop_
_entity.id
_entity.type
_entity.pdbx_description
1 polymer ?
#
loop_
_entity_poly.entity_id
_entity_poly.type
_entity_poly.pdbx_seq_one_letter_code
_entity_poly.pdbx_strand_id
1 'polypeptide(L)' 'MKAIEITSKTDKTGHLKIDYNLNKSNKNVRILILLDEDAYEQDEEKLWMASISKNPSFDFLNDPAEDVYSLKDGEPFND' A
#
# COMPACT_ATOMS: atom_id res chain seq x y z
N MET A 1 -19.62 -10.91 -20.57
CA MET A 1 -19.91 -9.73 -19.72
C MET A 1 -19.24 -8.53 -20.37
N LYS A 2 -19.84 -7.33 -20.33
CA LYS A 2 -19.24 -6.10 -20.88
C LYS A 2 -18.82 -5.21 -19.72
N ALA A 3 -17.54 -4.86 -19.65
CA ALA A 3 -17.03 -3.89 -18.68
C ALA A 3 -17.31 -2.47 -19.16
N ILE A 4 -17.62 -1.58 -18.22
CA ILE A 4 -17.77 -0.14 -18.46
C ILE A 4 -16.85 0.54 -17.46
N GLU A 5 -15.87 1.29 -17.95
CA GLU A 5 -14.99 2.11 -17.13
C GLU A 5 -15.58 3.51 -16.98
N ILE A 6 -15.64 4.00 -15.73
CA ILE A 6 -16.13 5.34 -15.40
C ILE A 6 -15.11 5.98 -14.48
N THR A 7 -14.40 6.99 -14.97
CA THR A 7 -13.51 7.80 -14.15
C THR A 7 -14.33 8.84 -13.40
N SER A 8 -14.29 8.80 -12.07
CA SER A 8 -15.00 9.75 -11.21
C SER A 8 -14.16 10.04 -9.96
N LYS A 9 -14.56 11.06 -9.20
CA LYS A 9 -13.97 11.41 -7.90
C LYS A 9 -15.02 11.28 -6.80
N THR A 10 -14.57 10.92 -5.61
CA THR A 10 -15.40 10.97 -4.42
C THR A 10 -15.72 12.42 -4.05
N ASP A 11 -16.86 12.63 -3.40
CA ASP A 11 -17.19 13.93 -2.84
C ASP A 11 -16.38 14.24 -1.56
N LYS A 12 -16.61 15.41 -0.98
CA LYS A 12 -15.90 15.87 0.24
C LYS A 12 -16.11 14.98 1.47
N THR A 13 -17.11 14.09 1.44
CA THR A 13 -17.44 13.16 2.51
C THR A 13 -17.02 11.72 2.18
N GLY A 14 -16.35 11.51 1.03
CA GLY A 14 -15.87 10.21 0.59
C GLY A 14 -16.87 9.38 -0.21
N HIS A 15 -18.03 9.92 -0.59
CA HIS A 15 -19.02 9.15 -1.34
C HIS A 15 -18.74 9.17 -2.85
N LEU A 16 -18.78 7.99 -3.48
CA LEU A 16 -18.72 7.84 -4.93
C LEU A 16 -20.12 8.02 -5.52
N LYS A 17 -20.31 9.05 -6.34
CA LYS A 17 -21.54 9.24 -7.12
C LYS A 17 -21.36 8.70 -8.54
N ILE A 18 -22.22 7.76 -8.94
CA ILE A 18 -22.25 7.19 -10.29
C ILE A 18 -23.57 7.60 -10.95
N ASP A 19 -23.54 8.67 -11.75
CA ASP A 19 -24.68 9.16 -12.53
C ASP A 19 -24.56 8.70 -13.99
N TYR A 20 -24.69 7.38 -14.20
CA TYR A 20 -24.57 6.76 -15.53
C TYR A 20 -25.78 5.88 -15.84
N ASN A 21 -26.51 6.24 -16.90
CA ASN A 21 -27.65 5.45 -17.36
C ASN A 21 -27.17 4.26 -18.22
N LEU A 22 -27.35 3.05 -17.71
CA LEU A 22 -26.97 1.81 -18.41
C LEU A 22 -27.85 1.49 -19.63
N ASN A 23 -29.02 2.13 -19.78
CA ASN A 23 -30.01 1.83 -20.82
C ASN A 23 -30.33 0.32 -20.94
N LYS A 24 -30.31 -0.40 -19.81
CA LYS A 24 -30.67 -1.82 -19.69
C LYS A 24 -31.67 -1.99 -18.55
N SER A 25 -32.76 -2.69 -18.81
CA SER A 25 -33.75 -3.06 -17.79
C SER A 25 -33.50 -4.50 -17.29
N ASN A 26 -33.66 -4.71 -15.98
CA ASN A 26 -33.65 -6.03 -15.32
C ASN A 26 -32.43 -6.92 -15.65
N LYS A 27 -31.21 -6.37 -15.54
CA LYS A 27 -29.96 -7.12 -15.71
C LYS A 27 -29.14 -7.13 -14.43
N ASN A 28 -28.52 -8.27 -14.12
CA ASN A 28 -27.53 -8.37 -13.05
C ASN A 28 -26.26 -7.62 -13.44
N VAL A 29 -25.76 -6.79 -12.53
CA VAL A 29 -24.54 -5.98 -12.72
C VAL A 29 -23.56 -6.27 -11.59
N ARG A 30 -22.27 -6.11 -11.88
CA ARG A 30 -21.18 -6.14 -10.90
C ARG A 30 -20.42 -4.83 -11.05
N ILE A 31 -20.18 -4.16 -9.93
CA ILE A 31 -19.39 -2.92 -9.86
C ILE A 31 -18.01 -3.29 -9.31
N LEU A 32 -16.96 -2.79 -9.95
CA LEU A 32 -15.58 -2.85 -9.45
C LEU A 32 -15.12 -1.41 -9.21
N ILE A 33 -14.63 -1.12 -8.01
CA ILE A 33 -14.09 0.19 -7.64
C ILE A 33 -12.59 0.00 -7.41
N LEU A 34 -11.78 0.77 -8.13
CA LEU A 34 -10.33 0.84 -7.95
C LEU A 34 -10.03 2.18 -7.28
N LEU A 35 -9.35 2.15 -6.14
CA LEU A 35 -8.92 3.33 -5.39
C LEU A 35 -7.40 3.41 -5.50
N ASP A 36 -6.89 4.63 -5.59
CA ASP A 36 -5.46 4.88 -5.58
C ASP A 36 -4.97 4.89 -4.12
N GLU A 37 -3.98 4.07 -3.80
CA GLU A 37 -3.49 3.82 -2.43
C GLU A 37 -2.42 4.85 -1.98
N ASP A 38 -2.35 6.02 -2.61
CA ASP A 38 -1.15 6.85 -2.55
C ASP A 38 -1.06 7.84 -1.37
N ALA A 39 -1.93 7.77 -0.36
CA ALA A 39 -1.84 8.67 0.81
C ALA A 39 -2.05 8.00 2.18
N TYR A 40 -2.85 6.94 2.25
CA TYR A 40 -3.13 6.27 3.53
C TYR A 40 -2.13 5.14 3.84
N GLU A 41 -1.61 4.46 2.80
CA GLU A 41 -0.70 3.33 3.01
C GLU A 41 0.74 3.76 3.35
N GLN A 42 1.22 4.87 2.78
CA GLN A 42 2.53 5.42 3.16
C GLN A 42 2.62 5.80 4.64
N ASP A 43 1.50 6.24 5.23
CA ASP A 43 1.44 6.55 6.66
C ASP A 43 1.40 5.27 7.51
N GLU A 44 0.73 4.22 7.04
CA GLU A 44 0.68 2.93 7.73
C GLU A 44 2.04 2.22 7.73
N GLU A 45 2.75 2.16 6.60
CA GLU A 45 4.08 1.56 6.52
C GLU A 45 5.08 2.28 7.43
N LYS A 46 5.09 3.62 7.41
CA LYS A 46 5.95 4.41 8.30
C LYS A 46 5.61 4.19 9.76
N LEU A 47 4.32 4.09 10.10
CA LEU A 47 3.87 3.82 11.47
C LEU A 47 4.29 2.41 11.92
N TRP A 48 4.16 1.42 11.05
CA TRP A 48 4.58 0.06 11.29
C TRP A 48 6.09 -0.05 11.50
N MET A 49 6.89 0.57 10.63
CA MET A 49 8.35 0.65 10.74
C MET A 49 8.78 1.36 12.03
N ALA A 50 8.15 2.49 12.37
CA ALA A 50 8.43 3.24 13.59
C ALA A 50 8.07 2.44 14.86
N SER A 51 7.05 1.58 14.78
CA SER A 51 6.62 0.73 15.89
C SER A 51 7.56 -0.46 16.10
N ILE A 52 8.02 -1.10 15.02
CA ILE A 52 8.96 -2.23 15.09
C ILE A 52 10.34 -1.77 15.55
N SER A 53 10.85 -0.67 15.01
CA SER A 53 12.17 -0.13 15.36
C SER A 53 12.30 0.30 16.83
N LYS A 54 11.19 0.51 17.53
CA LYS A 54 11.15 0.86 18.96
C LYS A 54 10.64 -0.26 19.85
N ASN A 55 10.39 -1.46 19.30
CA ASN A 55 9.85 -2.56 20.07
C ASN A 55 10.98 -3.22 20.89
N PRO A 56 10.87 -3.24 22.24
CA PRO A 56 11.91 -3.80 23.12
C PRO A 56 12.24 -5.27 22.86
N SER A 57 11.33 -6.02 22.22
CA SER A 57 11.56 -7.41 21.81
C SER A 57 12.73 -7.56 20.84
N PHE A 58 13.14 -6.47 20.18
CA PHE A 58 14.25 -6.42 19.24
C PHE A 58 15.50 -5.72 19.80
N ASP A 59 15.55 -5.39 21.10
CA ASP A 59 16.70 -4.69 21.70
C ASP A 59 18.01 -5.49 21.54
N PHE A 60 17.92 -6.83 21.44
CA PHE A 60 19.06 -7.71 21.19
C PHE A 60 19.79 -7.40 19.88
N LEU A 61 19.10 -6.86 18.86
CA LEU A 61 19.74 -6.47 17.59
C LEU A 61 20.72 -5.30 17.74
N ASN A 62 20.65 -4.56 18.87
CA ASN A 62 21.60 -3.50 19.18
C ASN A 62 22.84 -4.01 19.94
N ASP A 63 22.92 -5.31 20.26
CA ASP A 63 24.12 -5.87 20.88
C ASP A 63 25.27 -5.83 19.86
N PRO A 64 26.45 -5.27 20.21
CA PRO A 64 27.62 -5.27 19.32
C PRO A 64 28.06 -6.68 18.86
N ALA A 65 27.64 -7.74 19.55
CA ALA A 65 27.85 -9.12 19.11
C ALA A 65 27.08 -9.47 17.82
N GLU A 66 25.98 -8.76 17.52
CA GLU A 66 25.18 -8.94 16.30
C GLU A 66 25.77 -8.17 15.09
N ASP A 67 26.76 -7.29 15.29
CA ASP A 67 27.51 -6.60 14.24
C ASP A 67 28.53 -7.55 13.55
N VAL A 68 28.02 -8.62 12.94
CA VAL A 68 28.83 -9.72 12.39
C VAL A 68 29.46 -9.42 11.02
N TYR A 69 29.13 -8.27 10.41
CA TYR A 69 29.69 -7.83 9.13
C TYR A 69 30.53 -6.57 9.29
N SER A 70 31.70 -6.59 8.66
CA SER A 70 32.62 -5.46 8.57
C SER A 70 32.74 -4.96 7.15
N LEU A 71 33.17 -3.70 6.99
CA LEU A 71 33.47 -3.12 5.68
C LEU A 71 34.56 -3.88 4.90
N LYS A 72 35.32 -4.74 5.56
CA LYS A 72 36.39 -5.55 4.95
C LYS A 72 35.90 -6.91 4.45
N ASP A 73 34.67 -7.29 4.75
CA ASP A 73 34.14 -8.62 4.44
C ASP A 73 33.57 -8.70 3.02
N GLY A 74 33.37 -7.54 2.37
CA GLY A 74 32.91 -7.46 0.99
C GLY A 74 34.01 -7.85 -0.01
N GLU A 75 33.63 -8.59 -1.04
CA GLU A 75 34.49 -8.81 -2.20
C GLU A 75 34.25 -7.73 -3.28
N PRO A 76 35.28 -7.35 -4.06
CA PRO A 76 35.10 -6.45 -5.19
C PRO A 76 34.12 -7.03 -6.21
N PHE A 77 33.06 -6.28 -6.51
CA PHE A 77 32.16 -6.61 -7.60
C PHE A 77 32.78 -6.15 -8.92
N ASN A 78 33.02 -7.08 -9.85
CA ASN A 78 33.54 -6.80 -11.19
C ASN A 78 32.44 -7.08 -12.22
N ASP A 79 31.93 -6.03 -12.87
CA ASP A 79 31.05 -6.09 -14.05
C ASP A 79 31.85 -6.16 -15.36
#